data_AF-A0A9D3P5C6-F1
#
_entry.id   AF-A0A9D3P5C6-F1
#
_cell.length_a   1.000
_cell.length_b   1.000
_cell.length_c   1.000
_cell.angle_alpha   90.00
_cell.angle_beta   90.00
_cell.angle_gamma   90.00
#
_symmetry.space_group_name_H-M   'P 1'
#
loop_
_entity.id
_entity.type
_entity.pdbx_description
1 polymer ?
#
loop_
_entity_poly.entity_id
_entity_poly.type
_entity_poly.pdbx_seq_one_letter_code
_entity_poly.pdbx_strand_id
1 'polypeptide(L)'
;MLLSLIVHTYSLRYCIPAAAMLGTAPAYLLSWGAWRALSTVLPTRLYHILDDHIYTVYQSMVLFFFENYTGVEIIIYGDIPKRKENVIYLSNHQSTADWIIADMLAIRQNALGHVRYVLKDGLKWLPLYGWYFSQHGGVYVKRSAKFDEKAMRRKLRTQVDVGTPMYLVIFPEGTRYNPEFKEVIKASQAFAAKEGLSVLKHILTPRMKASHVAVESMKEHLDAVYDITVAYEGTLTADGKRRSAPSMPEFLCKECPRVHIYFERVDIREIPAEPVFFRRWLHDRFEIKDKLLTSFYESEDPNKKCKFPGEGRRSPLSLRKTLPSLLVLSSLTLPMLLTESVYLYGRNFTHAQNKPVFPVQIGSRVTRDLLSRHTSVSMAVDWLGFGYAATILFGGFMGYKRKGSLMSLIAGLFFGGISTYGAFKVTLDPQDKWTLFAASGALAVVMGIRFKKSGKLMPAGIMAALSLMMVVRLLIL
;
A
#
# COMPACT_ATOMS: atom_id res chain seq x y z
N MET A 1 -17.65 -20.57 -21.65
CA MET A 1 -16.21 -20.85 -21.41
C MET A 1 -15.31 -19.70 -21.86
N LEU A 2 -15.49 -19.13 -23.06
CA LEU A 2 -14.65 -18.03 -23.57
C LEU A 2 -14.69 -16.75 -22.69
N LEU A 3 -15.88 -16.34 -22.20
CA LEU A 3 -16.01 -15.17 -21.32
C LEU A 3 -15.28 -15.38 -19.98
N SER A 4 -15.31 -16.59 -19.43
CA SER A 4 -14.56 -16.95 -18.21
C SER A 4 -13.05 -16.92 -18.45
N LEU A 5 -12.58 -17.43 -19.59
CA LEU A 5 -11.16 -17.36 -19.96
C LEU A 5 -10.68 -15.90 -20.15
N ILE A 6 -11.50 -15.05 -20.77
CA ILE A 6 -11.21 -13.61 -20.93
C ILE A 6 -11.16 -12.92 -19.56
N VAL A 7 -12.12 -13.18 -18.67
CA VAL A 7 -12.13 -12.60 -17.31
C VAL A 7 -10.95 -13.09 -16.48
N HIS A 8 -10.57 -14.37 -16.59
CA HIS A 8 -9.40 -14.92 -15.89
C HIS A 8 -8.10 -14.32 -16.43
N THR A 9 -7.91 -14.26 -17.75
CA THR A 9 -6.73 -13.63 -18.36
C THR A 9 -6.63 -12.14 -18.04
N TYR A 10 -7.77 -11.44 -17.96
CA TYR A 10 -7.83 -10.05 -17.50
C TYR A 10 -7.40 -9.91 -16.05
N SER A 11 -7.97 -10.74 -15.16
CA SER A 11 -7.65 -10.73 -13.73
C SER A 11 -6.18 -11.05 -13.47
N LEU A 12 -5.57 -11.95 -14.25
CA LEU A 12 -4.16 -12.28 -14.14
C LEU A 12 -3.23 -11.08 -14.39
N ARG A 13 -3.67 -10.09 -15.18
CA ARG A 13 -2.87 -8.87 -15.48
C ARG A 13 -2.58 -8.04 -14.24
N TYR A 14 -3.48 -8.01 -13.26
CA TYR A 14 -3.21 -7.37 -11.97
C TYR A 14 -2.71 -8.37 -10.93
N CYS A 15 -3.21 -9.61 -10.92
CA CYS A 15 -2.86 -10.60 -9.88
C CYS A 15 -1.37 -10.93 -9.88
N ILE A 16 -0.74 -11.09 -11.05
CA ILE A 16 0.68 -11.44 -11.14
C ILE A 16 1.57 -10.31 -10.59
N PRO A 17 1.45 -9.05 -11.07
CA PRO A 17 2.16 -7.93 -10.46
C PRO A 17 1.89 -7.77 -8.96
N ALA A 18 0.62 -7.87 -8.54
CA ALA A 18 0.26 -7.73 -7.13
C ALA A 18 0.90 -8.82 -6.27
N ALA A 19 0.87 -10.08 -6.72
CA ALA A 19 1.51 -11.20 -6.04
C ALA A 19 3.03 -11.04 -5.96
N ALA A 20 3.68 -10.56 -7.03
CA ALA A 20 5.11 -10.30 -7.02
C ALA A 20 5.50 -9.16 -6.05
N MET A 21 4.78 -8.04 -6.08
CA MET A 21 5.05 -6.89 -5.20
C MET A 21 4.78 -7.21 -3.72
N LEU A 22 3.67 -7.89 -3.42
CA LEU A 22 3.32 -8.27 -2.05
C LEU A 22 4.18 -9.44 -1.55
N GLY A 23 4.49 -10.41 -2.42
CA GLY A 23 5.29 -11.59 -2.09
C GLY A 23 6.74 -11.28 -1.74
N THR A 24 7.30 -10.19 -2.31
CA THR A 24 8.66 -9.71 -2.01
C THR A 24 8.73 -8.82 -0.76
N ALA A 25 7.59 -8.38 -0.23
CA ALA A 25 7.53 -7.48 0.94
C ALA A 25 8.16 -8.08 2.22
N PRO A 26 7.98 -9.38 2.55
CA PRO A 26 8.67 -10.00 3.68
C PRO A 26 10.19 -9.99 3.53
N ALA A 27 10.72 -10.38 2.37
CA ALA A 27 12.16 -10.39 2.10
C ALA A 27 12.76 -8.97 2.23
N TYR A 28 12.05 -7.98 1.69
CA TYR A 28 12.37 -6.57 1.83
C TYR A 28 12.44 -6.13 3.30
N LEU A 29 11.41 -6.42 4.10
CA LEU A 29 11.36 -6.02 5.50
C LEU A 29 12.36 -6.77 6.38
N LEU A 30 12.67 -8.03 6.08
CA LEU A 30 13.72 -8.76 6.77
C LEU A 30 15.09 -8.13 6.48
N SER A 31 15.35 -7.78 5.22
CA SER A 31 16.58 -7.10 4.80
C SER A 31 16.71 -5.74 5.50
N TRP A 32 15.64 -4.95 5.50
CA TRP A 32 15.58 -3.69 6.23
C TRP A 32 15.71 -3.87 7.75
N GLY A 33 15.06 -4.88 8.33
CA GLY A 33 15.11 -5.17 9.77
C GLY A 33 16.50 -5.57 10.25
N ALA A 34 17.20 -6.40 9.47
CA ALA A 34 18.59 -6.75 9.69
C ALA A 34 19.48 -5.50 9.62
N TRP A 35 19.29 -4.65 8.60
CA TRP A 35 20.00 -3.39 8.49
C TRP A 35 19.71 -2.44 9.66
N ARG A 36 18.46 -2.35 10.09
CA ARG A 36 18.04 -1.52 11.22
C ARG A 36 18.71 -1.98 12.51
N ALA A 37 18.85 -3.29 12.73
CA ALA A 37 19.56 -3.84 13.87
C ALA A 37 21.07 -3.53 13.82
N LEU A 38 21.70 -3.77 12.66
CA LEU A 38 23.14 -3.50 12.46
C LEU A 38 23.49 -2.01 12.60
N SER A 39 22.62 -1.13 12.12
CA SER A 39 22.84 0.32 12.15
C SER A 39 22.62 0.96 13.52
N THR A 40 22.16 0.22 14.54
CA THR A 40 22.02 0.76 15.91
C THR A 40 23.33 1.22 16.52
N VAL A 41 24.46 0.63 16.10
CA VAL A 41 25.81 0.98 16.56
C VAL A 41 26.55 1.92 15.59
N LEU A 42 25.92 2.31 14.47
CA LEU A 42 26.51 3.13 13.42
C LEU A 42 25.95 4.56 13.45
N PRO A 43 26.64 5.54 12.84
CA PRO A 43 26.14 6.91 12.74
C PRO A 43 24.77 6.95 12.03
N THR A 44 23.86 7.80 12.52
CA THR A 44 22.49 7.94 11.99
C THR A 44 22.45 8.22 10.48
N ARG A 45 23.43 8.95 9.96
CA ARG A 45 23.56 9.22 8.51
C ARG A 45 23.72 7.93 7.68
N LEU A 46 24.48 6.95 8.17
CA LEU A 46 24.70 5.71 7.46
C LEU A 46 23.42 4.87 7.40
N TYR A 47 22.63 4.87 8.48
CA TYR A 47 21.28 4.27 8.46
C TYR A 47 20.45 4.83 7.31
N HIS A 48 20.34 6.17 7.20
CA HIS A 48 19.51 6.81 6.17
C HIS A 48 19.99 6.54 4.75
N ILE A 49 21.30 6.57 4.49
CA ILE A 49 21.85 6.28 3.15
C ILE A 49 21.44 4.89 2.67
N LEU A 50 21.58 3.88 3.53
CA LEU A 50 21.26 2.50 3.18
C LEU A 50 19.76 2.21 3.21
N ASP A 51 18.99 2.85 4.10
CA ASP A 51 17.52 2.83 4.09
C ASP A 51 16.98 3.39 2.77
N ASP A 52 17.53 4.51 2.28
CA ASP A 52 17.18 5.10 0.98
C ASP A 52 17.55 4.17 -0.20
N HIS A 53 18.66 3.45 -0.10
CA HIS A 53 19.05 2.46 -1.11
C HIS A 53 18.09 1.27 -1.12
N ILE A 54 17.80 0.68 0.04
CA ILE A 54 16.85 -0.42 0.19
C ILE A 54 15.45 0.00 -0.32
N TYR A 55 15.00 1.21 0.03
CA TYR A 55 13.75 1.78 -0.48
C TYR A 55 13.76 1.93 -2.00
N THR A 56 14.87 2.42 -2.57
CA THR A 56 15.05 2.55 -4.02
C THR A 56 14.90 1.20 -4.72
N VAL A 57 15.47 0.12 -4.17
CA VAL A 57 15.34 -1.23 -4.73
C VAL A 57 13.86 -1.64 -4.74
N TYR A 58 13.15 -1.48 -3.63
CA TYR A 58 11.74 -1.85 -3.56
C TYR A 58 10.84 -1.03 -4.50
N GLN A 59 10.97 0.29 -4.49
CA GLN A 59 10.16 1.14 -5.36
C GLN A 59 10.53 0.98 -6.84
N SER A 60 11.80 0.73 -7.18
CA SER A 60 12.19 0.44 -8.56
C SER A 60 11.53 -0.83 -9.10
N MET A 61 11.33 -1.86 -8.26
CA MET A 61 10.55 -3.04 -8.63
C MET A 61 9.05 -2.71 -8.79
N VAL A 62 8.48 -1.87 -7.93
CA VAL A 62 7.09 -1.41 -8.11
C VAL A 62 6.94 -0.67 -9.45
N LEU A 63 7.87 0.24 -9.77
CA LEU A 63 7.88 0.98 -11.03
C LEU A 63 8.09 0.10 -12.25
N PHE A 64 8.78 -1.04 -12.14
CA PHE A 64 8.81 -2.03 -13.21
C PHE A 64 7.38 -2.44 -13.62
N PHE A 65 6.53 -2.76 -12.63
CA PHE A 65 5.17 -3.20 -12.92
C PHE A 65 4.28 -2.06 -13.41
N PHE A 66 4.43 -0.86 -12.87
CA PHE A 66 3.56 0.26 -13.23
C PHE A 66 4.00 1.00 -14.50
N GLU A 67 5.25 0.96 -14.92
CA GLU A 67 5.69 1.63 -16.15
C GLU A 67 6.10 0.63 -17.24
N ASN A 68 7.02 -0.29 -16.95
CA ASN A 68 7.56 -1.20 -17.96
C ASN A 68 6.60 -2.33 -18.34
N TYR A 69 5.91 -2.92 -17.37
CA TYR A 69 4.97 -4.02 -17.61
C TYR A 69 3.65 -3.52 -18.23
N THR A 70 3.07 -2.43 -17.70
CA THR A 70 1.87 -1.83 -18.28
C THR A 70 2.14 -1.34 -19.70
N GLY A 71 3.31 -0.73 -19.91
CA GLY A 71 3.66 -0.04 -21.15
C GLY A 71 3.00 1.33 -21.28
N VAL A 72 2.56 1.92 -20.16
CA VAL A 72 1.97 3.26 -20.13
C VAL A 72 2.96 4.30 -20.66
N GLU A 73 2.52 5.19 -21.55
CA GLU A 73 3.38 6.28 -22.02
C GLU A 73 3.30 7.47 -21.05
N ILE A 74 4.44 7.88 -20.51
CA ILE A 74 4.55 9.08 -19.68
C ILE A 74 4.91 10.27 -20.58
N ILE A 75 4.01 11.25 -20.66
CA ILE A 75 4.18 12.48 -21.44
C ILE A 75 4.35 13.64 -20.48
N ILE A 76 5.49 14.32 -20.56
CA ILE A 76 5.87 15.39 -19.65
C ILE A 76 5.90 16.71 -20.40
N TYR A 77 5.20 17.71 -19.87
CA TYR A 77 5.15 19.08 -20.36
C TYR A 77 5.92 19.95 -19.39
N GLY A 78 6.89 20.72 -19.88
CA GLY A 78 7.84 21.45 -19.04
C GLY A 78 9.14 20.68 -18.80
N ASP A 79 10.12 21.35 -18.19
CA ASP A 79 11.47 20.84 -18.05
C ASP A 79 11.73 20.31 -16.63
N ILE A 80 12.06 19.02 -16.54
CA ILE A 80 12.49 18.40 -15.29
C ILE A 80 13.97 18.77 -15.04
N PRO A 81 14.32 19.30 -13.86
CA PRO A 81 15.71 19.54 -13.51
C PRO A 81 16.55 18.26 -13.61
N LYS A 82 17.70 18.37 -14.31
CA LYS A 82 18.66 17.26 -14.45
C LYS A 82 19.38 16.94 -13.14
N ARG A 83 19.56 17.94 -12.29
CA ARG A 83 20.14 17.78 -10.96
C ARG A 83 19.09 17.27 -10.00
N LYS A 84 19.55 16.48 -9.03
CA LYS A 84 18.74 16.09 -7.89
C LYS A 84 18.60 17.29 -6.95
N GLU A 85 17.37 17.60 -6.58
CA GLU A 85 17.01 18.74 -5.73
C GLU A 85 16.23 18.24 -4.51
N ASN A 86 16.32 18.97 -3.40
CA ASN A 86 15.45 18.82 -2.24
C ASN A 86 14.16 19.59 -2.50
N VAL A 87 13.04 18.87 -2.57
CA VAL A 87 11.78 19.44 -3.05
C VAL A 87 10.58 19.03 -2.24
N ILE A 88 9.56 19.89 -2.28
CA ILE A 88 8.19 19.50 -2.00
C ILE A 88 7.47 19.32 -3.34
N TYR A 89 6.93 18.13 -3.56
CA TYR A 89 6.07 17.81 -4.67
C TYR A 89 4.63 18.12 -4.28
N LEU A 90 3.99 19.06 -4.99
CA LEU A 90 2.58 19.40 -4.84
C LEU A 90 1.82 18.99 -6.09
N SER A 91 0.79 18.17 -5.93
CA SER A 91 -0.01 17.70 -7.06
C SER A 91 -1.50 17.66 -6.76
N ASN A 92 -2.30 17.72 -7.82
CA ASN A 92 -3.68 17.26 -7.76
C ASN A 92 -3.73 15.75 -7.47
N HIS A 93 -4.84 15.28 -6.92
CA HIS A 93 -5.05 13.92 -6.45
C HIS A 93 -6.36 13.38 -7.01
N GLN A 94 -6.30 12.35 -7.85
CA GLN A 94 -7.48 11.76 -8.51
C GLN A 94 -7.45 10.23 -8.53
N SER A 95 -6.27 9.61 -8.44
CA SER A 95 -6.08 8.16 -8.55
C SER A 95 -5.44 7.57 -7.28
N THR A 96 -5.69 6.28 -7.03
CA THR A 96 -4.85 5.48 -6.12
C THR A 96 -3.39 5.37 -6.59
N ALA A 97 -3.11 5.60 -7.88
CA ALA A 97 -1.80 5.49 -8.50
C ALA A 97 -1.01 6.81 -8.51
N ASP A 98 -1.57 7.93 -8.02
CA ASP A 98 -0.88 9.24 -8.09
C ASP A 98 0.48 9.23 -7.37
N TRP A 99 0.64 8.45 -6.31
CA TRP A 99 1.92 8.32 -5.61
C TRP A 99 2.98 7.64 -6.49
N ILE A 100 2.57 6.72 -7.35
CA ILE A 100 3.43 6.04 -8.32
C ILE A 100 3.90 7.03 -9.38
N ILE A 101 3.04 7.97 -9.78
CA ILE A 101 3.42 9.06 -10.70
C ILE A 101 4.51 9.95 -10.08
N ALA A 102 4.42 10.23 -8.78
CA ALA A 102 5.49 10.93 -8.06
C ALA A 102 6.80 10.12 -8.06
N ASP A 103 6.75 8.81 -7.82
CA ASP A 103 7.91 7.91 -7.88
C ASP A 103 8.51 7.83 -9.30
N MET A 104 7.67 7.82 -10.34
CA MET A 104 8.10 7.87 -11.74
C MET A 104 8.92 9.15 -12.02
N LEU A 105 8.49 10.30 -11.51
CA LEU A 105 9.27 11.53 -11.64
C LEU A 105 10.56 11.48 -10.81
N ALA A 106 10.48 10.98 -9.56
CA ALA A 106 11.63 10.89 -8.67
C ALA A 106 12.73 9.97 -9.22
N ILE A 107 12.40 8.82 -9.81
CA ILE A 107 13.41 7.92 -10.39
C ILE A 107 14.13 8.54 -11.60
N ARG A 108 13.47 9.43 -12.35
CA ARG A 108 14.08 10.18 -13.46
C ARG A 108 15.15 11.15 -12.98
N GLN A 109 15.05 11.62 -11.73
CA GLN A 109 16.02 12.51 -11.07
C GLN A 109 16.96 11.78 -10.09
N ASN A 110 16.95 10.44 -10.08
CA ASN A 110 17.69 9.62 -9.11
C ASN A 110 17.37 9.99 -7.64
N ALA A 111 16.11 10.38 -7.40
CA ALA A 111 15.61 10.82 -6.11
C ALA A 111 14.70 9.78 -5.41
N LEU A 112 14.50 8.60 -6.01
CA LEU A 112 13.51 7.61 -5.56
C LEU A 112 13.68 7.18 -4.08
N GLY A 113 14.91 6.96 -3.64
CA GLY A 113 15.23 6.63 -2.24
C GLY A 113 14.83 7.70 -1.22
N HIS A 114 14.71 8.94 -1.67
CA HIS A 114 14.49 10.13 -0.84
C HIS A 114 13.01 10.56 -0.82
N VAL A 115 12.15 9.80 -1.49
CA VAL A 115 10.73 10.10 -1.52
C VAL A 115 10.14 9.86 -0.14
N ARG A 116 9.43 10.88 0.35
CA ARG A 116 8.70 10.86 1.61
C ARG A 116 7.26 11.28 1.32
N TYR A 117 6.32 10.75 2.09
CA TYR A 117 4.90 10.99 1.84
C TYR A 117 4.20 11.61 3.04
N VAL A 118 3.31 12.56 2.78
CA VAL A 118 2.25 12.92 3.72
C VAL A 118 1.08 11.94 3.54
N LEU A 119 0.96 11.01 4.48
CA LEU A 119 0.09 9.84 4.41
C LEU A 119 -1.17 10.02 5.26
N LYS A 120 -2.26 9.37 4.84
CA LYS A 120 -3.46 9.24 5.70
C LYS A 120 -3.14 8.38 6.92
N ASP A 121 -3.52 8.81 8.12
CA ASP A 121 -3.29 8.08 9.39
C ASP A 121 -3.78 6.62 9.39
N GLY A 122 -4.79 6.30 8.58
CA GLY A 122 -5.26 4.92 8.41
C GLY A 122 -4.22 3.98 7.76
N LEU A 123 -3.29 4.50 6.95
CA LEU A 123 -2.28 3.69 6.24
C LEU A 123 -1.20 3.12 7.15
N LYS A 124 -1.04 3.63 8.37
CA LYS A 124 -0.12 3.04 9.36
C LYS A 124 -0.50 1.60 9.77
N TRP A 125 -1.74 1.20 9.49
CA TRP A 125 -2.26 -0.13 9.79
C TRP A 125 -2.13 -1.11 8.63
N LEU A 126 -1.60 -0.67 7.49
CA LEU A 126 -1.27 -1.59 6.40
C LEU A 126 -0.20 -2.57 6.94
N PRO A 127 -0.48 -3.88 6.98
CA PRO A 127 0.49 -4.87 7.44
C PRO A 127 1.81 -4.69 6.69
N LEU A 128 2.92 -4.89 7.37
CA LEU A 128 4.28 -4.74 6.83
C LEU A 128 4.68 -3.28 6.56
N TYR A 129 3.95 -2.56 5.72
CA TYR A 129 4.34 -1.24 5.22
C TYR A 129 4.08 -0.08 6.18
N GLY A 130 2.99 -0.13 6.96
CA GLY A 130 2.55 1.02 7.75
C GLY A 130 3.55 1.44 8.83
N TRP A 131 4.27 0.49 9.40
CA TRP A 131 5.35 0.81 10.34
C TRP A 131 6.61 1.29 9.62
N TYR A 132 7.00 0.61 8.54
CA TYR A 132 8.16 0.97 7.73
C TYR A 132 8.07 2.40 7.19
N PHE A 133 6.94 2.81 6.60
CA PHE A 133 6.78 4.17 6.08
C PHE A 133 6.97 5.24 7.16
N SER A 134 6.63 4.95 8.42
CA SER A 134 6.95 5.86 9.52
C SER A 134 8.46 5.97 9.74
N GLN A 135 9.18 4.84 9.76
CA GLN A 135 10.63 4.81 9.96
C GLN A 135 11.38 5.47 8.80
N HIS A 136 10.93 5.23 7.58
CA HIS A 136 11.44 5.86 6.36
C HIS A 136 11.10 7.35 6.28
N GLY A 137 10.41 7.96 7.25
CA GLY A 137 10.20 9.41 7.29
C GLY A 137 8.84 9.93 6.80
N GLY A 138 7.89 9.05 6.44
CA GLY A 138 6.53 9.43 6.07
C GLY A 138 5.74 10.07 7.22
N VAL A 139 4.97 11.12 6.94
CA VAL A 139 4.23 11.90 7.93
C VAL A 139 2.75 11.52 7.91
N TYR A 140 2.22 11.00 9.01
CA TYR A 140 0.81 10.62 9.09
C TYR A 140 -0.11 11.76 9.52
N VAL A 141 -1.21 11.95 8.78
CA VAL A 141 -2.18 13.03 8.98
C VAL A 141 -3.60 12.48 9.09
N LYS A 142 -4.35 12.98 10.08
CA LYS A 142 -5.77 12.65 10.27
C LYS A 142 -6.65 13.65 9.51
N ARG A 143 -7.71 13.17 8.85
CA ARG A 143 -8.66 14.02 8.08
C ARG A 143 -9.66 14.79 8.95
N SER A 144 -10.08 14.20 10.07
CA SER A 144 -11.18 14.69 10.92
C SER A 144 -10.74 15.21 12.29
N ALA A 145 -9.49 14.96 12.68
CA ALA A 145 -8.95 15.46 13.94
C ALA A 145 -8.14 16.73 13.69
N LYS A 146 -7.95 17.54 14.73
CA LYS A 146 -7.05 18.70 14.71
C LYS A 146 -5.69 18.26 14.16
N PHE A 147 -5.23 18.94 13.13
CA PHE A 147 -3.94 18.69 12.50
C PHE A 147 -2.83 18.93 13.53
N ASP A 148 -1.96 17.93 13.73
CA ASP A 148 -0.85 17.99 14.68
C ASP A 148 0.39 18.59 14.01
N GLU A 149 0.39 19.91 13.94
CA GLU A 149 1.48 20.70 13.36
C GLU A 149 2.81 20.43 14.06
N LYS A 150 2.80 20.29 15.39
CA LYS A 150 4.01 20.06 16.19
C LYS A 150 4.68 18.73 15.85
N ALA A 151 3.89 17.66 15.70
CA ALA A 151 4.42 16.35 15.32
C ALA A 151 5.03 16.36 13.91
N MET A 152 4.38 17.01 12.94
CA MET A 152 4.92 17.15 11.60
C MET A 152 6.21 17.98 11.59
N ARG A 153 6.22 19.16 12.24
CA ARG A 153 7.40 20.02 12.35
C ARG A 153 8.59 19.27 12.94
N ARG A 154 8.39 18.56 14.05
CA ARG A 154 9.45 17.78 14.69
C ARG A 154 10.02 16.74 13.72
N LYS A 155 9.16 15.99 13.04
CA LYS A 155 9.59 14.94 12.11
C LYS A 155 10.35 15.48 10.91
N LEU A 156 9.91 16.60 10.34
CA LEU A 156 10.59 17.23 9.20
C LEU A 156 11.92 17.86 9.63
N ARG A 157 11.96 18.57 10.76
CA ARG A 157 13.21 19.14 11.29
C ARG A 157 14.27 18.09 11.55
N THR A 158 13.91 16.93 12.11
CA THR A 158 14.87 15.82 12.28
C THR A 158 15.50 15.37 10.95
N GLN A 159 14.77 15.39 9.83
CA GLN A 159 15.33 15.03 8.52
C GLN A 159 16.28 16.13 7.99
N VAL A 160 15.89 17.40 8.20
CA VAL A 160 16.70 18.57 7.85
C VAL A 160 18.00 18.59 8.65
N ASP A 161 17.93 18.42 9.97
CA ASP A 161 19.08 18.46 10.89
C ASP A 161 20.12 17.37 10.56
N VAL A 162 19.67 16.20 10.09
CA VAL A 162 20.54 15.09 9.68
C VAL A 162 21.16 15.33 8.30
N GLY A 163 20.57 16.23 7.50
CA GLY A 163 20.96 16.52 6.11
C GLY A 163 20.45 15.47 5.12
N THR A 164 19.38 14.75 5.44
CA THR A 164 18.80 13.74 4.54
C THR A 164 18.22 14.42 3.30
N PRO A 165 18.54 13.98 2.07
CA PRO A 165 17.89 14.52 0.88
C PRO A 165 16.37 14.29 0.92
N MET A 166 15.58 15.22 0.41
CA MET A 166 14.12 15.21 0.60
C MET A 166 13.37 15.35 -0.72
N TYR A 167 12.45 14.42 -0.99
CA TYR A 167 11.44 14.54 -2.03
C TYR A 167 10.06 14.33 -1.40
N LEU A 168 9.51 15.37 -0.76
CA LEU A 168 8.29 15.26 0.04
C LEU A 168 7.04 15.42 -0.82
N VAL A 169 6.29 14.34 -1.00
CA VAL A 169 5.04 14.29 -1.75
C VAL A 169 3.86 14.69 -0.87
N ILE A 170 3.14 15.72 -1.30
CA ILE A 170 1.93 16.21 -0.67
C ILE A 170 0.84 16.33 -1.74
N PHE A 171 -0.35 15.87 -1.39
CA PHE A 171 -1.58 16.05 -2.15
C PHE A 171 -2.50 17.01 -1.37
N PRO A 172 -2.42 18.34 -1.60
CA PRO A 172 -3.12 19.34 -0.79
C PRO A 172 -4.64 19.16 -0.72
N GLU A 173 -5.28 18.57 -1.73
CA GLU A 173 -6.72 18.25 -1.70
C GLU A 173 -7.11 17.37 -0.49
N GLY A 174 -6.17 16.56 0.00
CA GLY A 174 -6.34 15.65 1.13
C GLY A 174 -7.27 14.46 0.86
N THR A 175 -7.99 14.47 -0.26
CA THR A 175 -8.87 13.41 -0.79
C THR A 175 -8.76 13.39 -2.31
N ARG A 176 -8.95 12.22 -2.92
CA ARG A 176 -8.96 12.09 -4.38
C ARG A 176 -10.22 12.71 -4.94
N TYR A 177 -10.08 13.53 -5.97
CA TYR A 177 -11.15 13.94 -6.84
C TYR A 177 -11.73 12.72 -7.57
N ASN A 178 -13.05 12.57 -7.53
CA ASN A 178 -13.77 11.54 -8.28
C ASN A 178 -15.08 12.15 -8.82
N PRO A 179 -15.29 12.19 -10.15
CA PRO A 179 -16.51 12.73 -10.78
C PRO A 179 -17.82 12.08 -10.30
N GLU A 180 -17.78 10.82 -9.87
CA GLU A 180 -18.95 10.06 -9.40
C GLU A 180 -19.36 10.49 -7.98
N PHE A 181 -18.43 11.03 -7.19
CA PHE A 181 -18.70 11.47 -5.82
C PHE A 181 -19.09 12.95 -5.75
N LYS A 182 -20.24 13.27 -6.35
CA LYS A 182 -20.79 14.63 -6.46
C LYS A 182 -20.88 15.39 -5.13
N GLU A 183 -21.19 14.69 -4.04
CA GLU A 183 -21.32 15.34 -2.71
C GLU A 183 -19.99 15.87 -2.17
N VAL A 184 -18.87 15.20 -2.46
CA VAL A 184 -17.53 15.68 -2.06
C VAL A 184 -17.16 16.92 -2.89
N ILE A 185 -17.49 16.91 -4.18
CA ILE A 185 -17.24 18.03 -5.09
C ILE A 185 -18.06 19.25 -4.64
N LYS A 186 -19.38 19.09 -4.45
CA LYS A 186 -20.26 20.16 -3.96
C LYS A 186 -19.78 20.75 -2.64
N ALA A 187 -19.38 19.90 -1.69
CA ALA A 187 -18.86 20.37 -0.40
C ALA A 187 -17.56 21.19 -0.56
N SER A 188 -16.68 20.79 -1.48
CA SER A 188 -15.47 21.56 -1.80
C SER A 188 -15.80 22.91 -2.43
N GLN A 189 -16.74 22.93 -3.38
CA GLN A 189 -17.17 24.14 -4.08
C GLN A 189 -17.86 25.13 -3.15
N ALA A 190 -18.73 24.63 -2.26
CA ALA A 190 -19.37 25.44 -1.22
C ALA A 190 -18.36 26.03 -0.24
N PHE A 191 -17.32 25.27 0.12
CA PHE A 191 -16.23 25.77 0.95
C PHE A 191 -15.46 26.89 0.23
N ALA A 192 -15.11 26.72 -1.05
CA ALA A 192 -14.43 27.76 -1.83
C ALA A 192 -15.26 29.05 -1.90
N ALA A 193 -16.55 28.93 -2.26
CA ALA A 193 -17.46 30.07 -2.34
C ALA A 193 -17.61 30.81 -0.99
N LYS A 194 -17.75 30.07 0.11
CA LYS A 194 -17.84 30.64 1.47
C LYS A 194 -16.59 31.42 1.85
N GLU A 195 -15.42 30.98 1.41
CA GLU A 195 -14.13 31.56 1.75
C GLU A 195 -13.67 32.65 0.75
N GLY A 196 -14.52 33.02 -0.23
CA GLY A 196 -14.19 33.99 -1.27
C GLY A 196 -13.11 33.52 -2.24
N LEU A 197 -12.94 32.20 -2.38
CA LEU A 197 -12.01 31.56 -3.30
C LEU A 197 -12.75 31.17 -4.59
N SER A 198 -12.03 31.08 -5.71
CA SER A 198 -12.67 30.64 -6.95
C SER A 198 -13.11 29.18 -6.86
N VAL A 199 -14.23 28.87 -7.52
CA VAL A 199 -14.83 27.54 -7.48
C VAL A 199 -14.17 26.66 -8.55
N LEU A 200 -13.50 25.60 -8.11
CA LEU A 200 -12.78 24.66 -8.97
C LEU A 200 -13.72 23.57 -9.52
N LYS A 201 -13.48 23.12 -10.76
CA LYS A 201 -14.36 22.19 -11.49
C LYS A 201 -13.84 20.75 -11.53
N HIS A 202 -12.54 20.57 -11.77
CA HIS A 202 -11.89 19.30 -12.06
C HIS A 202 -10.97 18.79 -10.96
N ILE A 203 -10.81 19.57 -9.89
CA ILE A 203 -10.06 19.24 -8.67
C ILE A 203 -10.78 19.79 -7.44
N LEU A 204 -10.39 19.31 -6.26
CA LEU A 204 -10.88 19.83 -4.99
C LEU A 204 -10.03 21.02 -4.52
N THR A 205 -10.64 21.85 -3.68
CA THR A 205 -9.99 23.00 -3.06
C THR A 205 -8.87 22.53 -2.12
N PRO A 206 -7.64 23.05 -2.27
CA PRO A 206 -6.50 22.57 -1.50
C PRO A 206 -6.58 22.98 -0.02
N ARG A 207 -6.07 22.10 0.86
CA ARG A 207 -5.89 22.36 2.29
C ARG A 207 -4.46 22.84 2.54
N MET A 208 -4.30 24.06 3.05
CA MET A 208 -2.98 24.69 3.20
C MET A 208 -2.08 24.09 4.29
N LYS A 209 -2.64 23.57 5.39
CA LYS A 209 -1.87 23.40 6.64
C LYS A 209 -0.63 22.51 6.51
N ALA A 210 -0.77 21.34 5.88
CA ALA A 210 0.35 20.41 5.75
C ALA A 210 1.43 20.96 4.82
N SER A 211 1.03 21.57 3.69
CA SER A 211 1.96 22.19 2.74
C SER A 211 2.68 23.39 3.36
N HIS A 212 1.96 24.25 4.07
CA HIS A 212 2.53 25.43 4.75
C HIS A 212 3.56 25.01 5.79
N VAL A 213 3.19 24.09 6.69
CA VAL A 213 4.11 23.55 7.70
C VAL A 213 5.33 22.88 7.07
N ALA A 214 5.16 22.17 5.96
CA ALA A 214 6.27 21.54 5.25
C ALA A 214 7.25 22.57 4.70
N VAL A 215 6.76 23.55 3.94
CA VAL A 215 7.59 24.62 3.34
C VAL A 215 8.30 25.41 4.45
N GLU A 216 7.58 25.82 5.49
CA GLU A 216 8.15 26.62 6.57
C GLU A 216 9.20 25.84 7.37
N SER A 217 8.99 24.55 7.62
CA SER A 217 9.92 23.74 8.43
C SER A 217 11.19 23.35 7.69
N MET A 218 11.17 23.37 6.35
CA MET A 218 12.28 22.92 5.51
C MET A 218 12.83 24.02 4.62
N LYS A 219 12.44 25.29 4.83
CA LYS A 219 12.72 26.41 3.92
C LYS A 219 14.20 26.53 3.53
N GLU A 220 15.10 26.33 4.48
CA GLU A 220 16.56 26.43 4.28
C GLU A 220 17.17 25.19 3.60
N HIS A 221 16.44 24.07 3.58
CA HIS A 221 16.89 22.80 3.01
C HIS A 221 16.33 22.53 1.60
N LEU A 222 15.30 23.29 1.19
CA LEU A 222 14.60 23.11 -0.07
C LEU A 222 15.22 23.96 -1.19
N ASP A 223 15.36 23.35 -2.36
CA ASP A 223 15.77 24.03 -3.59
C ASP A 223 14.56 24.60 -4.37
N ALA A 224 13.41 23.92 -4.30
CA ALA A 224 12.19 24.28 -5.04
C ALA A 224 10.93 23.57 -4.52
N VAL A 225 9.77 24.07 -4.99
CA VAL A 225 8.53 23.31 -5.02
C VAL A 225 8.26 22.85 -6.44
N TYR A 226 8.02 21.56 -6.62
CA TYR A 226 7.55 21.01 -7.88
C TYR A 226 6.03 21.02 -7.88
N ASP A 227 5.46 21.91 -8.69
CA ASP A 227 4.02 22.04 -8.86
C ASP A 227 3.56 21.23 -10.07
N ILE A 228 2.95 20.08 -9.80
CA ILE A 228 2.70 19.03 -10.79
C ILE A 228 1.20 18.86 -11.05
N THR A 229 0.81 18.83 -12.32
CA THR A 229 -0.57 18.52 -12.72
C THR A 229 -0.59 17.21 -13.48
N VAL A 230 -1.29 16.23 -12.93
CA VAL A 230 -1.44 14.90 -13.55
C VAL A 230 -2.80 14.82 -14.23
N ALA A 231 -2.86 14.23 -15.42
CA ALA A 231 -4.07 13.81 -16.09
C ALA A 231 -3.89 12.41 -16.68
N TYR A 232 -4.91 11.56 -16.51
CA TYR A 232 -4.93 10.21 -17.05
C TYR A 232 -5.73 10.21 -18.36
N GLU A 233 -5.13 9.72 -19.45
CA GLU A 233 -5.82 9.55 -20.73
C GLU A 233 -6.76 8.33 -20.66
N GLY A 234 -7.79 8.31 -21.50
CA GLY A 234 -8.79 7.23 -21.54
C GLY A 234 -9.95 7.41 -20.57
N THR A 235 -9.98 8.49 -19.79
CA THR A 235 -11.04 8.77 -18.80
C THR A 235 -12.20 9.60 -19.35
N LEU A 236 -12.38 9.69 -20.67
CA LEU A 236 -13.55 10.33 -21.28
C LEU A 236 -14.52 9.26 -21.80
N THR A 237 -15.83 9.45 -21.63
CA THR A 237 -16.85 8.63 -22.31
C THR A 237 -16.97 9.02 -23.78
N ALA A 238 -17.68 8.22 -24.57
CA ALA A 238 -18.06 8.58 -25.94
C ALA A 238 -18.78 9.94 -25.99
N ASP A 239 -19.62 10.22 -24.99
CA ASP A 239 -20.34 11.50 -24.84
C ASP A 239 -19.47 12.66 -24.29
N GLY A 240 -18.15 12.47 -24.19
CA GLY A 240 -17.22 13.50 -23.71
C GLY A 240 -17.24 13.76 -22.20
N LYS A 241 -17.91 12.92 -21.39
CA LYS A 241 -17.97 13.09 -19.94
C LYS A 241 -16.74 12.46 -19.26
N ARG A 242 -16.17 13.17 -18.29
CA ARG A 242 -15.05 12.67 -17.49
C ARG A 242 -15.50 11.57 -16.53
N ARG A 243 -14.83 10.42 -16.59
CA ARG A 243 -14.92 9.27 -15.68
C ARG A 243 -13.87 9.34 -14.58
N SER A 244 -14.01 8.48 -13.59
CA SER A 244 -13.00 8.26 -12.56
C SER A 244 -11.63 7.94 -13.16
N ALA A 245 -10.59 8.49 -12.55
CA ALA A 245 -9.22 8.10 -12.89
C ALA A 245 -8.98 6.63 -12.51
N PRO A 246 -8.13 5.90 -13.25
CA PRO A 246 -7.91 4.47 -13.04
C PRO A 246 -7.38 4.21 -11.63
N SER A 247 -7.95 3.22 -10.95
CA SER A 247 -7.40 2.66 -9.74
C SER A 247 -6.11 1.87 -10.02
N MET A 248 -5.35 1.48 -8.99
CA MET A 248 -4.10 0.73 -9.17
C MET A 248 -4.33 -0.62 -9.88
N PRO A 249 -5.38 -1.42 -9.56
CA PRO A 249 -5.69 -2.61 -10.33
C PRO A 249 -6.01 -2.32 -11.80
N GLU A 250 -6.87 -1.34 -12.08
CA GLU A 250 -7.23 -0.93 -13.45
C GLU A 250 -5.99 -0.44 -14.23
N PHE A 251 -5.11 0.30 -13.57
CA PHE A 251 -3.84 0.74 -14.12
C PHE A 251 -2.94 -0.45 -14.50
N LEU A 252 -2.80 -1.45 -13.63
CA LEU A 252 -2.05 -2.69 -13.91
C LEU A 252 -2.72 -3.55 -14.99
N CYS A 253 -4.04 -3.47 -15.13
CA CYS A 253 -4.80 -4.06 -16.24
C CYS A 253 -4.60 -3.34 -17.58
N LYS A 254 -3.79 -2.27 -17.62
CA LYS A 254 -3.47 -1.45 -18.81
C LYS A 254 -4.66 -0.61 -19.29
N GLU A 255 -5.55 -0.22 -18.39
CA GLU A 255 -6.68 0.65 -18.72
C GLU A 255 -6.29 2.13 -18.92
N CYS A 256 -5.02 2.48 -18.69
CA CYS A 256 -4.49 3.81 -18.92
C CYS A 256 -3.37 3.76 -19.97
N PRO A 257 -3.62 4.22 -21.21
CA PRO A 257 -2.60 4.18 -22.26
C PRO A 257 -1.50 5.23 -22.04
N ARG A 258 -1.87 6.41 -21.53
CA ARG A 258 -0.95 7.54 -21.34
C ARG A 258 -1.27 8.32 -20.08
N VAL A 259 -0.21 8.82 -19.44
CA VAL A 259 -0.31 9.78 -18.34
C VAL A 259 0.38 11.07 -18.77
N HIS A 260 -0.38 12.16 -18.71
CA HIS A 260 0.11 13.49 -19.01
C HIS A 260 0.47 14.19 -17.70
N ILE A 261 1.68 14.75 -17.66
CA ILE A 261 2.24 15.42 -16.49
C ILE A 261 2.67 16.81 -16.91
N TYR A 262 1.99 17.84 -16.41
CA TYR A 262 2.48 19.20 -16.48
C TYR A 262 3.41 19.46 -15.30
N PHE A 263 4.66 19.82 -15.59
CA PHE A 263 5.72 20.04 -14.61
C PHE A 263 6.09 21.51 -14.57
N GLU A 264 5.95 22.13 -13.40
CA GLU A 264 6.42 23.48 -13.15
C GLU A 264 7.30 23.52 -11.89
N ARG A 265 8.50 24.08 -12.01
CA ARG A 265 9.41 24.29 -10.88
C ARG A 265 9.22 25.70 -10.35
N VAL A 266 8.74 25.81 -9.11
CA VAL A 266 8.57 27.10 -8.41
C VAL A 266 9.73 27.31 -7.45
N ASP A 267 10.38 28.47 -7.55
CA ASP A 267 11.47 28.85 -6.65
C ASP A 267 10.93 29.11 -5.22
N ILE A 268 11.67 28.69 -4.19
CA ILE A 268 11.26 28.87 -2.79
C ILE A 268 11.09 30.36 -2.44
N ARG A 269 11.81 31.26 -3.11
CA ARG A 269 11.72 32.71 -2.89
C ARG A 269 10.38 33.30 -3.34
N GLU A 270 9.68 32.63 -4.24
CA GLU A 270 8.36 33.06 -4.75
C GLU A 270 7.21 32.64 -3.82
N ILE A 271 7.49 31.80 -2.82
CA ILE A 271 6.47 31.22 -1.95
C ILE A 271 6.27 32.10 -0.71
N PRO A 272 5.07 32.65 -0.48
CA PRO A 272 4.81 33.52 0.67
C PRO A 272 4.99 32.77 2.00
N ALA A 273 5.62 33.42 2.98
CA ALA A 273 5.82 32.84 4.30
C ALA A 273 4.58 32.95 5.19
N GLU A 274 3.87 34.08 5.10
CA GLU A 274 2.72 34.37 5.93
C GLU A 274 1.55 33.43 5.59
N PRO A 275 0.90 32.81 6.59
CA PRO A 275 -0.16 31.82 6.36
C PRO A 275 -1.29 32.27 5.44
N VAL A 276 -1.70 33.55 5.54
CA VAL A 276 -2.79 34.13 4.73
C VAL A 276 -2.40 34.21 3.26
N PHE A 277 -1.21 34.75 2.96
CA PHE A 277 -0.71 34.84 1.59
C PHE A 277 -0.38 33.47 1.01
N PHE A 278 0.18 32.56 1.81
CA PHE A 278 0.42 31.18 1.39
C PHE A 278 -0.88 30.46 1.01
N ARG A 279 -1.95 30.67 1.78
CA ARG A 279 -3.27 30.10 1.48
C ARG A 279 -3.76 30.54 0.11
N ARG A 280 -3.66 31.84 -0.18
CA ARG A 280 -4.06 32.42 -1.46
C ARG A 280 -3.19 31.89 -2.59
N TRP A 281 -1.87 31.94 -2.44
CA TRP A 281 -0.90 31.41 -3.39
C TRP A 281 -1.18 29.94 -3.73
N LEU A 282 -1.36 29.07 -2.73
CA LEU A 282 -1.65 27.67 -2.96
C LEU A 282 -2.99 27.47 -3.69
N HIS A 283 -4.00 28.30 -3.40
CA HIS A 283 -5.25 28.28 -4.13
C HIS A 283 -5.04 28.68 -5.59
N ASP A 284 -4.33 29.78 -5.86
CA ASP A 284 -4.05 30.27 -7.21
C ASP A 284 -3.27 29.23 -8.03
N ARG A 285 -2.33 28.49 -7.42
CA ARG A 285 -1.68 27.33 -8.06
C ARG A 285 -2.69 26.28 -8.49
N PHE A 286 -3.66 25.95 -7.62
CA PHE A 286 -4.73 25.00 -7.95
C PHE A 286 -5.71 25.55 -8.99
N GLU A 287 -5.95 26.86 -9.06
CA GLU A 287 -6.72 27.47 -10.16
C GLU A 287 -6.03 27.24 -11.51
N ILE A 288 -4.70 27.36 -11.57
CA ILE A 288 -3.93 27.05 -12.77
C ILE A 288 -4.10 25.58 -13.15
N LYS A 289 -3.99 24.65 -12.18
CA LYS A 289 -4.23 23.21 -12.41
C LYS A 289 -5.63 22.93 -12.95
N ASP A 290 -6.63 23.59 -12.38
CA ASP A 290 -8.03 23.42 -12.79
C ASP A 290 -8.23 23.88 -14.24
N LYS A 291 -7.68 25.05 -14.61
CA LYS A 291 -7.68 25.55 -16.00
C LYS A 291 -6.98 24.59 -16.96
N LEU A 292 -5.83 24.04 -16.57
CA LEU A 292 -5.10 23.04 -17.36
C LEU A 292 -5.95 21.79 -17.60
N LEU A 293 -6.64 21.30 -16.56
CA LEU A 293 -7.51 20.14 -16.66
C LEU A 293 -8.80 20.43 -17.45
N THR A 294 -9.36 21.64 -17.34
CA THR A 294 -10.48 22.09 -18.16
C THR A 294 -10.09 22.06 -19.64
N SER A 295 -8.94 22.62 -20.00
CA SER A 295 -8.42 22.54 -21.37
C SER A 295 -8.18 21.09 -21.79
N PHE A 296 -7.66 20.24 -20.90
CA PHE A 296 -7.36 18.84 -21.20
C PHE A 296 -8.63 18.02 -21.51
N TYR A 297 -9.68 18.17 -20.70
CA TYR A 297 -10.90 17.35 -20.80
C TYR A 297 -11.99 17.95 -21.69
N GLU A 298 -12.10 19.28 -21.75
CA GLU A 298 -13.26 19.98 -22.33
C GLU A 298 -12.92 20.78 -23.59
N SER A 299 -11.66 20.80 -24.05
CA SER A 299 -11.31 21.47 -25.30
C SER A 299 -12.07 20.89 -26.50
N GLU A 300 -12.73 21.76 -27.25
CA GLU A 300 -13.38 21.44 -28.53
C GLU A 300 -12.35 21.25 -29.66
N ASP A 301 -11.20 21.93 -29.58
CA ASP A 301 -10.10 21.78 -30.53
C ASP A 301 -9.47 20.37 -30.37
N PRO A 302 -9.58 19.49 -31.39
CA PRO A 302 -9.03 18.14 -31.33
C PRO A 302 -7.52 18.10 -31.13
N ASN A 303 -6.80 19.17 -31.50
CA ASN A 303 -5.35 19.23 -31.34
C ASN A 303 -4.92 19.49 -29.88
N LYS A 304 -5.78 20.13 -29.10
CA LYS A 304 -5.56 20.49 -27.69
C LYS A 304 -6.22 19.52 -26.71
N LYS A 305 -7.24 18.79 -27.15
CA LYS A 305 -7.91 17.77 -26.34
C LYS A 305 -6.92 16.68 -25.91
N CYS A 306 -7.01 16.25 -24.66
CA CYS A 306 -6.08 15.29 -24.05
C CYS A 306 -4.60 15.71 -24.12
N LYS A 307 -4.31 17.01 -24.16
CA LYS A 307 -2.94 17.55 -24.08
C LYS A 307 -2.91 18.76 -23.16
N PHE A 308 -1.81 18.93 -22.44
CA PHE A 308 -1.53 20.19 -21.78
C PHE A 308 -0.89 21.19 -22.76
N PRO A 309 -0.92 22.50 -22.44
CA PRO A 309 -0.20 23.51 -23.21
C PRO A 309 1.31 23.22 -23.28
N GLY A 310 1.92 23.55 -24.41
CA GLY A 310 3.34 23.32 -24.68
C GLY A 310 3.65 21.99 -25.34
N GLU A 311 4.94 21.72 -25.53
CA GLU A 311 5.43 20.50 -26.17
C GLU A 311 5.53 19.36 -25.15
N GLY A 312 4.71 18.32 -25.33
CA GLY A 312 4.77 17.12 -24.51
C GLY A 312 5.89 16.18 -24.97
N ARG A 313 6.86 15.91 -24.12
CA ARG A 313 7.97 14.99 -24.40
C ARG A 313 7.69 13.62 -23.78
N ARG A 314 7.79 12.57 -24.60
CA ARG A 314 7.75 11.19 -24.09
C ARG A 314 8.99 10.93 -23.26
N SER A 315 8.79 10.40 -22.06
CA SER A 315 9.88 10.09 -21.14
C SER A 315 9.77 8.62 -20.73
N PRO A 316 10.30 7.66 -21.51
CA PRO A 316 10.23 6.25 -21.13
C PRO A 316 11.24 5.90 -20.03
N LEU A 317 10.81 5.12 -19.03
CA LEU A 317 11.72 4.60 -18.01
C LEU A 317 12.51 3.40 -18.52
N SER A 318 13.85 3.53 -18.52
CA SER A 318 14.75 2.45 -18.94
C SER A 318 14.64 1.23 -18.02
N LEU A 319 14.54 0.03 -18.62
CA LEU A 319 14.60 -1.24 -17.90
C LEU A 319 15.86 -1.38 -17.02
N ARG A 320 16.95 -0.71 -17.36
CA ARG A 320 18.19 -0.72 -16.54
C ARG A 320 17.97 -0.13 -15.14
N LYS A 321 16.97 0.74 -14.96
CA LYS A 321 16.64 1.34 -13.66
C LYS A 321 15.75 0.46 -12.79
N THR A 322 14.95 -0.43 -13.39
CA THR A 322 13.89 -1.17 -12.69
C THR A 322 14.15 -2.68 -12.63
N LEU A 323 14.65 -3.27 -13.71
CA LEU A 323 14.86 -4.72 -13.84
C LEU A 323 15.86 -5.29 -12.83
N PRO A 324 17.02 -4.67 -12.53
CA PRO A 324 17.93 -5.20 -11.53
C PRO A 324 17.27 -5.37 -10.16
N SER A 325 16.44 -4.40 -9.77
CA SER A 325 15.73 -4.43 -8.50
C SER A 325 14.70 -5.56 -8.43
N LEU A 326 13.98 -5.80 -9.53
CA LEU A 326 13.07 -6.94 -9.65
C LEU A 326 13.81 -8.26 -9.49
N LEU A 327 14.96 -8.42 -10.16
CA LEU A 327 15.76 -9.66 -10.09
C LEU A 327 16.30 -9.89 -8.68
N VAL A 328 16.86 -8.86 -8.04
CA VAL A 328 17.39 -8.95 -6.67
C VAL A 328 16.28 -9.36 -5.69
N LEU A 329 15.13 -8.67 -5.69
CA LEU A 329 14.05 -9.00 -4.76
C LEU A 329 13.42 -10.37 -5.05
N SER A 330 13.28 -10.74 -6.32
CA SER A 330 12.80 -12.07 -6.70
C SER A 330 13.76 -13.16 -6.22
N SER A 331 15.08 -12.96 -6.37
CA SER A 331 16.11 -13.91 -5.93
C SER A 331 16.16 -14.05 -4.41
N LEU A 332 15.96 -12.97 -3.66
CA LEU A 332 15.88 -13.01 -2.20
C LEU A 332 14.60 -13.69 -1.70
N THR A 333 13.52 -13.60 -2.47
CA THR A 333 12.23 -14.18 -2.12
C THR A 333 12.15 -15.67 -2.49
N LEU A 334 12.87 -16.10 -3.53
CA LEU A 334 12.80 -17.47 -4.05
C LEU A 334 13.15 -18.54 -2.98
N PRO A 335 14.24 -18.43 -2.19
CA PRO A 335 14.51 -19.37 -1.10
C PRO A 335 13.39 -19.44 -0.06
N MET A 336 12.76 -18.30 0.27
CA MET A 336 11.63 -18.27 1.22
C MET A 336 10.39 -19.01 0.69
N LEU A 337 10.22 -19.05 -0.64
CA LEU A 337 9.15 -19.81 -1.28
C LEU A 337 9.50 -21.29 -1.45
N LEU A 338 10.79 -21.62 -1.56
CA LEU A 338 11.30 -22.98 -1.77
C LEU A 338 11.62 -23.75 -0.49
N THR A 339 11.53 -23.12 0.70
CA THR A 339 11.66 -23.85 1.97
C THR A 339 10.62 -24.97 2.08
N GLU A 340 11.04 -26.15 2.56
CA GLU A 340 10.25 -27.40 2.59
C GLU A 340 8.85 -27.26 3.19
N SER A 341 8.65 -26.31 4.11
CA SER A 341 7.37 -25.98 4.73
C SER A 341 6.29 -25.52 3.73
N VAL A 342 6.67 -24.83 2.65
CA VAL A 342 5.73 -24.41 1.58
C VAL A 342 5.50 -25.54 0.56
N TYR A 343 6.55 -26.31 0.28
CA TYR A 343 6.50 -27.44 -0.65
C TYR A 343 5.64 -28.62 -0.12
N LEU A 344 5.76 -28.92 1.17
CA LEU A 344 4.93 -29.92 1.87
C LEU A 344 3.44 -29.52 1.89
N TYR A 345 3.13 -28.23 1.98
CA TYR A 345 1.76 -27.74 1.94
C TYR A 345 1.13 -27.91 0.54
N GLY A 346 1.87 -27.60 -0.52
CA GLY A 346 1.42 -27.80 -1.91
C GLY A 346 1.23 -29.28 -2.27
N ARG A 347 2.14 -30.15 -1.80
CA ARG A 347 2.06 -31.60 -2.02
C ARG A 347 0.91 -32.24 -1.25
N ASN A 348 0.62 -31.81 -0.02
CA ASN A 348 -0.51 -32.34 0.75
C ASN A 348 -1.87 -31.92 0.15
N PHE A 349 -1.93 -30.77 -0.53
CA PHE A 349 -3.15 -30.30 -1.20
C PHE A 349 -3.46 -31.10 -2.48
N THR A 350 -2.43 -31.46 -3.27
CA THR A 350 -2.60 -32.32 -4.46
C THR A 350 -2.85 -33.78 -4.10
N HIS A 351 -2.29 -34.27 -3.00
CA HIS A 351 -2.54 -35.64 -2.53
C HIS A 351 -3.94 -35.84 -1.93
N ALA A 352 -4.59 -34.77 -1.47
CA ALA A 352 -5.95 -34.80 -0.94
C ALA A 352 -7.04 -34.89 -2.03
N GLN A 353 -6.72 -34.54 -3.28
CA GLN A 353 -7.67 -34.63 -4.40
C GLN A 353 -7.61 -35.94 -5.20
N ASN A 354 -6.56 -36.76 -5.01
CA ASN A 354 -6.35 -38.02 -5.73
C ASN A 354 -6.33 -39.26 -4.82
N LYS A 355 -7.36 -39.44 -3.98
CA LYS A 355 -7.60 -40.76 -3.36
C LYS A 355 -8.70 -41.49 -4.13
N PRO A 356 -8.40 -42.62 -4.82
CA PRO A 356 -9.44 -43.49 -5.35
C PRO A 356 -10.19 -44.16 -4.20
N VAL A 357 -11.50 -44.28 -4.38
CA VAL A 357 -12.43 -44.94 -3.47
C VAL A 357 -12.34 -46.46 -3.69
N PHE A 358 -12.31 -47.21 -2.57
CA PHE A 358 -12.35 -48.67 -2.36
C PHE A 358 -11.02 -49.42 -2.15
N PRO A 359 -10.94 -50.28 -1.10
CA PRO A 359 -9.82 -51.19 -0.89
C PRO A 359 -10.09 -52.60 -1.44
N VAL A 360 -9.07 -53.24 -2.01
CA VAL A 360 -9.01 -54.70 -2.17
C VAL A 360 -7.86 -55.21 -1.30
N GLN A 361 -8.14 -56.28 -0.56
CA GLN A 361 -7.38 -56.81 0.55
C GLN A 361 -6.68 -58.11 0.15
N ILE A 362 -5.34 -58.11 0.03
CA ILE A 362 -4.45 -59.29 0.02
C ILE A 362 -3.07 -58.74 0.46
N GLY A 363 -2.24 -59.29 1.32
CA GLY A 363 -2.11 -60.56 2.04
C GLY A 363 -0.64 -60.64 2.50
N SER A 364 -0.34 -61.46 3.51
CA SER A 364 0.96 -61.71 4.15
C SER A 364 1.47 -60.67 5.17
N ARG A 365 1.12 -60.94 6.43
CA ARG A 365 1.95 -60.68 7.61
C ARG A 365 3.28 -61.42 7.42
N VAL A 366 4.41 -60.81 7.84
CA VAL A 366 5.71 -61.42 8.22
C VAL A 366 6.92 -60.57 7.75
N THR A 367 6.79 -59.65 6.79
CA THR A 367 7.95 -58.84 6.33
C THR A 367 7.97 -57.37 6.78
N ARG A 368 7.01 -56.89 7.60
CA ARG A 368 6.97 -55.49 8.06
C ARG A 368 7.51 -55.22 9.46
N ASP A 369 7.71 -56.24 10.30
CA ASP A 369 8.01 -56.02 11.72
C ASP A 369 9.49 -55.75 12.05
N LEU A 370 10.39 -55.80 11.06
CA LEU A 370 11.83 -55.59 11.29
C LEU A 370 12.41 -54.30 10.68
N LEU A 371 11.60 -53.50 9.96
CA LEU A 371 12.05 -52.24 9.33
C LEU A 371 11.35 -50.98 9.89
N SER A 372 10.53 -51.10 10.94
CA SER A 372 9.73 -49.97 11.47
C SER A 372 10.27 -49.30 12.73
N ARG A 373 11.40 -49.74 13.30
CA ARG A 373 11.88 -49.21 14.60
C ARG A 373 12.79 -47.99 14.55
N HIS A 374 13.14 -47.47 13.38
CA HIS A 374 13.84 -46.20 13.25
C HIS A 374 13.36 -45.43 12.02
N THR A 375 12.13 -44.95 12.06
CA THR A 375 11.69 -43.84 11.20
C THR A 375 11.29 -42.68 12.09
N SER A 376 12.01 -41.57 11.95
CA SER A 376 11.71 -40.28 12.56
C SER A 376 10.27 -39.90 12.25
N VAL A 377 9.41 -39.88 13.26
CA VAL A 377 8.08 -39.27 13.15
C VAL A 377 8.30 -37.76 13.01
N SER A 378 8.28 -37.27 11.78
CA SER A 378 8.17 -35.83 11.50
C SER A 378 6.82 -35.37 12.04
N MET A 379 6.79 -34.78 13.24
CA MET A 379 5.57 -34.18 13.79
C MET A 379 5.19 -32.97 12.91
N ALA A 380 4.10 -33.09 12.17
CA ALA A 380 3.56 -31.98 11.40
C ALA A 380 2.96 -30.93 12.36
N VAL A 381 3.70 -29.86 12.61
CA VAL A 381 3.29 -28.77 13.51
C VAL A 381 2.06 -28.04 12.96
N ASP A 382 1.05 -27.82 13.81
CA ASP A 382 -0.18 -27.09 13.45
C ASP A 382 0.03 -25.57 13.38
N TRP A 383 0.83 -25.12 12.41
CA TRP A 383 1.13 -23.69 12.20
C TRP A 383 -0.11 -22.83 11.99
N LEU A 384 -1.17 -23.38 11.38
CA LEU A 384 -2.43 -22.67 11.18
C LEU A 384 -3.21 -22.51 12.48
N GLY A 385 -3.20 -23.51 13.37
CA GLY A 385 -3.76 -23.40 14.72
C GLY A 385 -3.01 -22.38 15.58
N PHE A 386 -1.67 -22.41 15.54
CA PHE A 386 -0.85 -21.42 16.24
C PHE A 386 -1.03 -19.99 15.69
N GLY A 387 -1.12 -19.83 14.36
CA GLY A 387 -1.40 -18.54 13.73
C GLY A 387 -2.78 -17.98 14.09
N TYR A 388 -3.79 -18.84 14.18
CA TYR A 388 -5.13 -18.47 14.66
C TYR A 388 -5.10 -18.03 16.13
N ALA A 389 -4.44 -18.79 17.01
CA ALA A 389 -4.28 -18.43 18.42
C ALA A 389 -3.56 -17.09 18.62
N ALA A 390 -2.48 -16.86 17.85
CA ALA A 390 -1.75 -15.58 17.84
C ALA A 390 -2.64 -14.42 17.40
N THR A 391 -3.52 -14.64 16.41
CA THR A 391 -4.48 -13.63 15.94
C THR A 391 -5.50 -13.27 17.03
N ILE A 392 -5.96 -14.24 17.83
CA ILE A 392 -6.85 -14.02 18.98
C ILE A 392 -6.15 -13.21 20.07
N LEU A 393 -4.93 -13.62 20.45
CA LEU A 393 -4.12 -12.93 21.46
C LEU A 393 -3.85 -11.48 21.05
N PHE A 394 -3.43 -11.28 19.80
CA PHE A 394 -3.19 -9.95 19.24
C PHE A 394 -4.48 -9.12 19.16
N GLY A 395 -5.59 -9.72 18.74
CA GLY A 395 -6.89 -9.07 18.69
C GLY A 395 -7.38 -8.60 20.06
N GLY A 396 -7.16 -9.39 21.10
CA GLY A 396 -7.48 -9.04 22.49
C GLY A 396 -6.63 -7.88 23.01
N PHE A 397 -5.30 -7.96 22.84
CA PHE A 397 -4.38 -6.89 23.19
C PHE A 397 -4.69 -5.57 22.45
N MET A 398 -4.99 -5.65 21.15
CA MET A 398 -5.38 -4.49 20.35
C MET A 398 -6.72 -3.89 20.78
N GLY A 399 -7.67 -4.73 21.20
CA GLY A 399 -8.93 -4.29 21.79
C GLY A 399 -8.73 -3.47 23.07
N TYR A 400 -7.78 -3.88 23.91
CA TYR A 400 -7.39 -3.15 25.12
C TYR A 400 -6.66 -1.85 24.77
N LYS A 401 -5.61 -1.88 23.95
CA LYS A 401 -4.81 -0.70 23.58
C LYS A 401 -5.62 0.40 22.88
N ARG A 402 -6.60 0.03 22.04
CA ARG A 402 -7.37 1.00 21.25
C ARG A 402 -8.59 1.56 21.98
N LYS A 403 -9.22 0.78 22.87
CA LYS A 403 -10.52 1.12 23.48
C LYS A 403 -10.53 1.05 25.01
N GLY A 404 -9.41 0.74 25.66
CA GLY A 404 -9.35 0.51 27.11
C GLY A 404 -10.13 -0.73 27.58
N SER A 405 -10.47 -1.64 26.66
CA SER A 405 -11.40 -2.75 26.94
C SER A 405 -10.72 -3.91 27.66
N LEU A 406 -10.79 -3.94 28.99
CA LEU A 406 -10.29 -5.05 29.82
C LEU A 406 -10.91 -6.39 29.41
N MET A 407 -12.20 -6.40 29.08
CA MET A 407 -12.91 -7.60 28.62
C MET A 407 -12.35 -8.17 27.32
N SER A 408 -11.77 -7.32 26.45
CA SER A 408 -11.12 -7.80 25.22
C SER A 408 -9.76 -8.42 25.48
N LEU A 409 -9.01 -7.91 26.48
CA LEU A 409 -7.75 -8.51 26.91
C LEU A 409 -7.99 -9.89 27.52
N ILE A 410 -8.95 -9.99 28.45
CA ILE A 410 -9.30 -11.24 29.12
C ILE A 410 -9.78 -12.29 28.10
N ALA A 411 -10.69 -11.91 27.20
CA ALA A 411 -11.16 -12.82 26.17
C ALA A 411 -10.03 -13.26 25.21
N GLY A 412 -9.12 -12.35 24.87
CA GLY A 412 -7.95 -12.66 24.03
C GLY A 412 -7.00 -13.66 24.69
N LEU A 413 -6.69 -13.47 25.98
CA LEU A 413 -5.81 -14.38 26.73
C LEU A 413 -6.47 -15.74 26.97
N PHE A 414 -7.77 -15.75 27.30
CA PHE A 414 -8.52 -16.98 27.55
C PHE A 414 -8.67 -17.83 26.28
N PHE A 415 -9.29 -17.28 25.22
CA PHE A 415 -9.48 -18.03 23.97
C PHE A 415 -8.18 -18.24 23.22
N GLY A 416 -7.23 -17.30 23.33
CA GLY A 416 -5.90 -17.44 22.76
C GLY A 416 -5.11 -18.58 23.40
N GLY A 417 -5.08 -18.65 24.73
CA GLY A 417 -4.40 -19.70 25.48
C GLY A 417 -4.99 -21.08 25.23
N ILE A 418 -6.32 -21.22 25.26
CA ILE A 418 -6.99 -22.50 24.94
C ILE A 418 -6.71 -22.91 23.50
N SER A 419 -6.69 -21.96 22.55
CA SER A 419 -6.38 -22.24 21.14
C SER A 419 -4.91 -22.62 20.94
N THR A 420 -3.97 -22.01 21.66
CA THR A 420 -2.56 -22.40 21.66
C THR A 420 -2.38 -23.82 22.19
N TYR A 421 -3.06 -24.15 23.30
CA TYR A 421 -3.04 -25.51 23.85
C TYR A 421 -3.71 -26.53 22.92
N GLY A 422 -4.82 -26.15 22.28
CA GLY A 422 -5.49 -26.97 21.28
C GLY A 422 -4.63 -27.23 20.04
N ALA A 423 -3.92 -26.23 19.52
CA ALA A 423 -2.98 -26.38 18.41
C ALA A 423 -1.78 -27.27 18.78
N PHE A 424 -1.31 -27.17 20.03
CA PHE A 424 -0.29 -28.07 20.55
C PHE A 424 -0.77 -29.52 20.63
N LYS A 425 -2.01 -29.76 21.09
CA LYS A 425 -2.62 -31.10 21.07
C LYS A 425 -2.76 -31.67 19.67
N VAL A 426 -3.26 -30.88 18.71
CA VAL A 426 -3.37 -31.28 17.29
C VAL A 426 -2.00 -31.59 16.68
N THR A 427 -0.94 -30.91 17.13
CA THR A 427 0.44 -31.19 16.70
C THR A 427 0.96 -32.52 17.23
N LEU A 428 0.56 -32.92 18.44
CA LEU A 428 0.95 -34.19 19.05
C LEU A 428 0.11 -35.37 18.55
N ASP A 429 -1.20 -35.16 18.43
CA ASP A 429 -2.16 -36.13 17.90
C ASP A 429 -3.23 -35.40 17.07
N PRO A 430 -3.24 -35.56 15.74
CA PRO A 430 -4.25 -34.96 14.86
C PRO A 430 -5.69 -35.37 15.18
N GLN A 431 -5.92 -36.48 15.90
CA GLN A 431 -7.25 -36.90 16.33
C GLN A 431 -7.74 -36.11 17.55
N ASP A 432 -6.87 -35.50 18.35
CA ASP A 432 -7.22 -34.67 19.52
C ASP A 432 -7.47 -33.20 19.13
N LYS A 433 -8.41 -33.01 18.21
CA LYS A 433 -8.82 -31.68 17.69
C LYS A 433 -9.95 -31.01 18.47
N TRP A 434 -10.55 -31.70 19.44
CA TRP A 434 -11.73 -31.26 20.17
C TRP A 434 -11.53 -29.96 20.94
N THR A 435 -10.34 -29.76 21.49
CA THR A 435 -10.02 -28.55 22.29
C THR A 435 -10.01 -27.29 21.40
N LEU A 436 -9.34 -27.37 20.24
CA LEU A 436 -9.30 -26.26 19.29
C LEU A 436 -10.66 -26.07 18.58
N PHE A 437 -11.38 -27.16 18.33
CA PHE A 437 -12.73 -27.13 17.76
C PHE A 437 -13.73 -26.44 18.68
N ALA A 438 -13.74 -26.78 19.98
CA ALA A 438 -14.62 -26.16 20.95
C ALA A 438 -14.30 -24.66 21.15
N ALA A 439 -13.02 -24.31 21.23
CA ALA A 439 -12.58 -22.92 21.38
C ALA A 439 -12.96 -22.06 20.16
N SER A 440 -12.69 -22.55 18.95
CA SER A 440 -13.03 -21.84 17.71
C SER A 440 -14.54 -21.78 17.46
N GLY A 441 -15.29 -22.84 17.76
CA GLY A 441 -16.75 -22.86 17.69
C GLY A 441 -17.40 -21.87 18.64
N ALA A 442 -17.00 -21.87 19.91
CA ALA A 442 -17.51 -20.92 20.90
C ALA A 442 -17.19 -19.47 20.50
N LEU A 443 -15.96 -19.20 20.03
CA LEU A 443 -15.57 -17.87 19.60
C LEU A 443 -16.32 -17.41 18.32
N ALA A 444 -16.58 -18.33 17.39
CA ALA A 444 -17.37 -18.06 16.19
C ALA A 444 -18.80 -17.64 16.54
N VAL A 445 -19.44 -18.32 17.49
CA VAL A 445 -20.79 -17.98 17.98
C VAL A 445 -20.79 -16.61 18.66
N VAL A 446 -19.89 -16.38 19.61
CA VAL A 446 -19.81 -15.12 20.37
C VAL A 446 -19.56 -13.93 19.44
N MET A 447 -18.59 -14.05 18.52
CA MET A 447 -18.27 -12.98 17.58
C MET A 447 -19.31 -12.85 16.47
N GLY A 448 -19.97 -13.93 16.06
CA GLY A 448 -21.07 -13.93 15.10
C GLY A 448 -22.31 -13.21 15.62
N ILE A 449 -22.70 -13.44 16.88
CA ILE A 449 -23.79 -12.70 17.53
C ILE A 449 -23.43 -11.20 17.62
N ARG A 450 -22.18 -10.89 17.97
CA ARG A 450 -21.68 -9.51 18.03
C ARG A 450 -21.65 -8.84 16.66
N PHE A 451 -21.33 -9.59 15.60
CA PHE A 451 -21.36 -9.09 14.23
C PHE A 451 -22.79 -8.80 13.79
N LYS A 452 -23.73 -9.73 14.00
CA LYS A 452 -25.15 -9.56 13.68
C LYS A 452 -25.78 -8.36 14.39
N LYS A 453 -25.43 -8.09 15.66
CA LYS A 453 -25.93 -6.94 16.41
C LYS A 453 -25.28 -5.61 16.02
N SER A 454 -24.01 -5.60 15.59
CA SER A 454 -23.26 -4.35 15.37
C SER A 454 -23.15 -3.92 13.91
N GLY A 455 -23.34 -4.84 12.95
CA GLY A 455 -23.16 -4.59 11.51
C GLY A 455 -21.73 -4.25 11.09
N LYS A 456 -20.77 -4.22 12.02
CA LYS A 456 -19.39 -3.77 11.78
C LYS A 456 -18.49 -4.95 11.45
N LEU A 457 -17.93 -4.93 10.24
CA LEU A 457 -16.99 -5.94 9.75
C LEU A 457 -15.76 -6.13 10.66
N MET A 458 -15.25 -5.04 11.25
CA MET A 458 -14.13 -5.09 12.20
C MET A 458 -14.53 -4.63 13.61
N PRO A 459 -14.14 -5.35 14.67
CA PRO A 459 -13.33 -6.58 14.69
C PRO A 459 -14.17 -7.88 14.64
N ALA A 460 -15.49 -7.81 14.84
CA ALA A 460 -16.33 -8.99 15.09
C ALA A 460 -16.54 -9.86 13.84
N GLY A 461 -16.75 -9.26 12.66
CA GLY A 461 -16.97 -9.99 11.42
C GLY A 461 -15.75 -10.80 10.98
N ILE A 462 -14.56 -10.19 11.00
CA ILE A 462 -13.30 -10.89 10.67
C ILE A 462 -13.04 -12.05 11.66
N MET A 463 -13.19 -11.82 12.97
CA MET A 463 -12.94 -12.88 13.95
C MET A 463 -13.96 -14.01 13.88
N ALA A 464 -15.22 -13.71 13.57
CA ALA A 464 -16.24 -14.75 13.34
C ALA A 464 -15.90 -15.59 12.10
N ALA A 465 -15.49 -14.95 11.00
CA ALA A 465 -15.10 -15.64 9.78
C ALA A 465 -13.86 -16.52 9.97
N LEU A 466 -12.80 -16.01 10.60
CA LEU A 466 -11.59 -16.78 10.89
C LEU A 466 -11.86 -17.97 11.82
N SER A 467 -12.73 -17.78 12.82
CA SER A 467 -13.11 -18.85 13.75
C SER A 467 -13.95 -19.92 13.06
N LEU A 468 -14.87 -19.52 12.17
CA LEU A 468 -15.65 -20.47 11.36
C LEU A 468 -14.76 -21.23 10.37
N MET A 469 -13.80 -20.57 9.73
CA MET A 469 -12.81 -21.23 8.86
C MET A 469 -11.98 -22.25 9.64
N MET A 470 -11.61 -21.96 10.89
CA MET A 470 -10.91 -22.92 11.73
C MET A 470 -11.78 -24.14 12.09
N VAL A 471 -13.06 -23.93 12.42
CA VAL A 471 -14.02 -25.02 12.65
C VAL A 471 -14.14 -25.91 11.41
N VAL A 472 -14.33 -25.32 10.22
CA VAL A 472 -14.45 -26.07 8.95
C VAL A 472 -13.17 -26.84 8.67
N ARG A 473 -12.00 -26.22 8.86
CA ARG A 473 -10.70 -26.90 8.73
C ARG A 473 -10.61 -28.13 9.63
N LEU A 474 -10.98 -28.00 10.90
CA LEU A 474 -10.92 -29.10 11.86
C LEU A 474 -11.97 -30.19 11.58
N LEU A 475 -13.06 -29.91 10.88
CA LEU A 475 -13.98 -30.94 10.42
C LEU A 475 -13.42 -31.77 9.25
N ILE A 476 -12.56 -31.16 8.43
CA ILE A 476 -11.97 -31.78 7.24
C ILE A 476 -10.68 -32.56 7.56
N LEU A 477 -9.94 -32.11 8.58
CA LEU A 477 -8.77 -32.80 9.17
C LEU A 477 -9.20 -34.11 9.83
#